data_AF-A0A842MME4-F1
#
_entry.id   AF-A0A842MME4-F1
#
_cell.length_a   1.000
_cell.length_b   1.000
_cell.length_c   1.000
_cell.angle_alpha   90.00
_cell.angle_beta   90.00
_cell.angle_gamma   90.00
#
_symmetry.space_group_name_H-M   'P 1'
#
loop_
_entity.id
_entity.type
_entity.pdbx_description
1 polymer ?
#
loop_
_entity_poly.entity_id
_entity_poly.type
_entity_poly.pdbx_seq_one_letter_code
_entity_poly.pdbx_strand_id
1 'polypeptide(L)'
;MNDVGLILISHGSESPKHKESIEKIAAMLKARSKFKIVETAYMIKNKPTIEEAIEKVANQGAKKAVLIPVFIASGNHTEKDIPEKLGLKNGERKTRKGSLEIIYGEPIGPDMRLAEIIEEKALKALGLSVQHISTSGSYRLEVEESIFEASMEKIRGLLGDYLSSLPAPHAKIVERVVHATADPEFAKLIVISDNAVDAGINAIRSGAKVITDVKMVKAGISEDRLRRFGCQLLCYVDDERALKLASERGMTRSAAAMRLAAEEGLNNAIIVIGNAPTAAFELAKTVKAEEVKPALIIAAPVGFMGAAESKEEIMQLNVPFIAVRGPKGGSPIAAAIFNALLAMAEHQAGIKK
;
A
#
# COMPACT_ATOMS: atom_id res chain seq x y z
N MET A 1 19.34 -17.77 10.44
CA MET A 1 20.67 -17.55 11.04
C MET A 1 20.79 -18.54 12.17
N ASN A 2 21.49 -19.64 11.90
CA ASN A 2 21.63 -20.75 12.85
C ASN A 2 22.98 -20.69 13.57
N ASP A 3 23.93 -19.94 13.02
CA ASP A 3 25.29 -19.72 13.51
C ASP A 3 25.45 -18.38 14.24
N VAL A 4 24.36 -17.63 14.44
CA VAL A 4 24.34 -16.36 15.17
C VAL A 4 23.34 -16.45 16.32
N GLY A 5 23.83 -16.25 17.54
CA GLY A 5 22.97 -16.09 18.72
C GLY A 5 22.63 -14.64 19.00
N LEU A 6 21.38 -14.39 19.39
CA LEU A 6 20.92 -13.10 19.88
C LEU A 6 20.78 -13.16 21.40
N ILE A 7 21.39 -12.22 22.12
CA ILE A 7 21.30 -12.11 23.58
C ILE A 7 20.63 -10.78 23.92
N LEU A 8 19.50 -10.85 24.63
CA LEU A 8 18.80 -9.68 25.14
C LEU A 8 19.32 -9.35 26.54
N ILE A 9 19.97 -8.19 26.71
CA ILE A 9 20.48 -7.78 28.02
C ILE A 9 19.44 -6.88 28.71
N SER A 10 19.00 -7.26 29.91
CA SER A 10 18.18 -6.41 30.76
C SER A 10 18.91 -6.09 32.07
N HIS A 11 18.47 -5.06 32.79
CA HIS A 11 19.05 -4.72 34.09
C HIS A 11 18.92 -5.88 35.10
N GLY A 12 17.73 -6.47 35.15
CA GLY A 12 17.35 -7.46 36.16
C GLY A 12 16.64 -6.80 37.35
N SER A 13 15.85 -7.58 38.08
CA SER A 13 15.02 -7.11 39.19
C SER A 13 14.77 -8.23 40.18
N GLU A 14 14.47 -7.88 41.44
CA GLU A 14 13.96 -8.84 42.42
C GLU A 14 12.53 -9.28 42.09
N SER A 15 11.79 -8.48 41.29
CA SER A 15 10.45 -8.82 40.84
C SER A 15 10.49 -9.92 39.76
N PRO A 16 9.83 -11.09 39.98
CA PRO A 16 9.78 -12.14 38.98
C PRO A 16 9.14 -11.72 37.64
N LYS A 17 8.20 -10.75 37.69
CA LYS A 17 7.48 -10.24 36.51
C LYS A 17 8.41 -9.56 35.49
N HIS A 18 9.50 -8.96 35.97
CA HIS A 18 10.48 -8.31 35.10
C HIS A 18 11.17 -9.34 34.22
N LYS A 19 11.71 -10.39 34.85
CA LYS A 19 12.36 -11.51 34.16
C LYS A 19 11.41 -12.18 33.17
N GLU A 20 10.20 -12.50 33.60
CA GLU A 20 9.17 -13.12 32.76
C GLU A 20 8.86 -12.28 31.51
N SER A 21 8.83 -10.95 31.64
CA SER A 21 8.57 -10.05 30.51
C SER A 21 9.67 -10.12 29.45
N ILE A 22 10.94 -10.11 29.87
CA ILE A 22 12.09 -10.22 28.96
C ILE A 22 12.14 -11.60 28.29
N GLU A 23 11.85 -12.67 29.04
CA GLU A 23 11.79 -14.03 28.51
C GLU A 23 10.66 -14.19 27.48
N LYS A 24 9.50 -13.58 27.71
CA LYS A 24 8.41 -13.54 26.72
C LYS A 24 8.84 -12.84 25.42
N ILE A 25 9.54 -11.71 25.52
CA ILE A 25 10.07 -11.00 24.34
C ILE A 25 11.06 -11.90 23.58
N ALA A 26 11.99 -12.57 24.29
CA ALA A 26 12.93 -13.50 23.70
C ALA A 26 12.22 -14.67 22.98
N ALA A 27 11.18 -15.23 23.59
CA ALA A 27 10.36 -16.29 22.98
C ALA A 27 9.65 -15.82 21.70
N MET A 28 9.06 -14.62 21.72
CA MET A 28 8.44 -14.01 20.54
C MET A 28 9.45 -13.80 19.40
N LEU A 29 10.66 -13.34 19.72
CA LEU A 29 11.73 -13.16 18.73
C LEU A 29 12.22 -14.49 18.17
N LYS A 30 12.37 -15.52 19.00
CA LYS A 30 12.75 -16.87 18.55
C LYS A 30 11.70 -17.46 17.60
N ALA A 31 10.41 -17.21 17.86
CA ALA A 31 9.31 -17.69 17.03
C ALA A 31 9.18 -16.95 15.69
N ARG A 32 9.47 -15.65 15.63
CA ARG A 32 9.18 -14.79 14.46
C ARG A 32 10.41 -14.34 13.66
N SER A 33 11.61 -14.38 14.23
CA SER A 33 12.81 -13.82 13.60
C SER A 33 13.65 -14.86 12.85
N LYS A 34 14.67 -14.37 12.14
CA LYS A 34 15.69 -15.21 11.49
C LYS A 34 16.68 -15.82 12.50
N PHE A 35 16.73 -15.37 13.75
CA PHE A 35 17.61 -15.90 14.80
C PHE A 35 17.00 -17.17 15.40
N LYS A 36 17.73 -18.29 15.33
CA LYS A 36 17.28 -19.56 15.93
C LYS A 36 17.78 -19.77 17.36
N ILE A 37 18.87 -19.09 17.70
CA ILE A 37 19.43 -19.04 19.06
C ILE A 37 19.11 -17.66 19.62
N VAL A 38 18.23 -17.60 20.63
CA VAL A 38 17.86 -16.37 21.32
C VAL A 38 17.89 -16.64 22.82
N GLU A 39 18.69 -15.87 23.55
CA GLU A 39 18.90 -15.98 24.99
C GLU A 39 18.68 -14.63 25.68
N THR A 40 18.49 -14.66 27.00
CA THR A 40 18.38 -13.47 27.84
C THR A 40 19.57 -13.40 28.79
N ALA A 41 20.05 -12.21 29.11
CA ALA A 41 21.08 -11.97 30.10
C ALA A 41 20.67 -10.83 31.03
N TYR A 42 21.16 -10.86 32.27
CA TYR A 42 20.82 -9.86 33.28
C TYR A 42 22.08 -9.25 33.89
N MET A 43 22.06 -7.94 34.15
CA MET A 43 23.20 -7.24 34.74
C MET A 43 23.32 -7.51 36.25
N ILE A 44 22.19 -7.58 36.95
CA ILE A 44 22.08 -7.79 38.39
C ILE A 44 20.87 -8.67 38.73
N LYS A 45 20.85 -9.23 39.96
CA LYS A 45 19.70 -9.85 40.64
C LYS A 45 19.05 -11.08 39.98
N ASN A 46 19.22 -11.30 38.69
CA ASN A 46 18.69 -12.45 37.97
C ASN A 46 19.80 -13.22 37.25
N LYS A 47 19.50 -14.48 36.94
CA LYS A 47 20.31 -15.35 36.09
C LYS A 47 19.58 -15.66 34.77
N PRO A 48 20.32 -15.87 33.66
CA PRO A 48 21.78 -15.94 33.61
C PRO A 48 22.48 -14.57 33.54
N THR A 49 23.74 -14.51 33.97
CA THR A 49 24.61 -13.33 33.76
C THR A 49 24.96 -13.18 32.27
N ILE A 50 25.59 -12.05 31.89
CA ILE A 50 26.03 -11.81 30.52
C ILE A 50 27.03 -12.89 30.08
N GLU A 51 27.96 -13.27 30.96
CA GLU A 51 28.95 -14.31 30.72
C GLU A 51 28.29 -15.68 30.55
N GLU A 52 27.40 -16.06 31.48
CA GLU A 52 26.65 -17.34 31.42
C GLU A 52 25.82 -17.44 30.12
N ALA A 53 25.22 -16.32 29.66
CA ALA A 53 24.47 -16.29 28.41
C ALA A 53 25.36 -16.42 27.17
N ILE A 54 26.54 -15.79 27.16
CA ILE A 54 27.53 -15.92 26.08
C ILE A 54 27.99 -17.38 25.96
N GLU A 55 28.31 -18.03 27.07
CA GLU A 55 28.69 -19.45 27.09
C GLU A 55 27.55 -20.34 26.58
N LYS A 56 26.32 -20.07 27.01
CA LYS A 56 25.14 -20.82 26.56
C LYS A 56 24.91 -20.69 25.06
N VAL A 57 25.12 -19.51 24.48
CA VAL A 57 25.04 -19.28 23.03
C VAL A 57 26.17 -20.00 22.29
N ALA A 58 27.40 -19.99 22.82
CA ALA A 58 28.53 -20.71 22.25
C ALA A 58 28.28 -22.24 22.24
N ASN A 59 27.77 -22.80 23.33
CA ASN A 59 27.44 -24.22 23.46
C ASN A 59 26.32 -24.67 22.52
N GLN A 60 25.48 -23.74 22.05
CA GLN A 60 24.47 -24.00 21.02
C GLN A 60 25.05 -23.96 19.58
N GLY A 61 26.36 -23.79 19.43
CA GLY A 61 27.05 -23.84 18.14
C GLY A 61 27.12 -22.50 17.39
N ALA A 62 26.79 -21.39 18.06
CA ALA A 62 26.92 -20.07 17.44
C ALA A 62 28.40 -19.70 17.21
N LYS A 63 28.69 -19.10 16.05
CA LYS A 63 29.99 -18.50 15.72
C LYS A 63 30.04 -17.01 16.03
N LYS A 64 28.87 -16.37 16.13
CA LYS A 64 28.72 -14.98 16.52
C LYS A 64 27.62 -14.83 17.58
N ALA A 65 27.80 -13.92 18.52
CA ALA A 65 26.75 -13.49 19.44
C ALA A 65 26.51 -11.98 19.30
N VAL A 66 25.27 -11.61 19.04
CA VAL A 66 24.80 -10.22 19.00
C VAL A 66 24.11 -9.91 20.31
N LEU A 67 24.60 -8.92 21.04
CA LEU A 67 24.10 -8.53 22.36
C LEU A 67 23.35 -7.20 22.22
N ILE A 68 22.05 -7.22 22.47
CA ILE A 68 21.17 -6.04 22.36
C ILE A 68 20.65 -5.67 23.75
N PRO A 69 20.97 -4.48 24.28
CA PRO A 69 20.38 -3.98 25.52
C PRO A 69 18.90 -3.62 25.35
N VAL A 70 18.04 -4.20 26.18
CA VAL A 70 16.59 -3.95 26.22
C VAL A 70 16.30 -2.77 27.16
N PHE A 71 16.90 -1.61 26.85
CA PHE A 71 16.73 -0.36 27.60
C PHE A 71 16.14 0.72 26.68
N ILE A 72 15.11 1.42 27.17
CA ILE A 72 14.45 2.51 26.42
C ILE A 72 15.33 3.76 26.40
N ALA A 73 15.97 4.08 27.52
CA ALA A 73 16.91 5.20 27.61
C ALA A 73 18.35 4.67 27.58
N SER A 74 19.20 5.33 26.79
CA SER A 74 20.65 5.16 26.90
C SER A 74 21.15 5.79 28.21
N GLY A 75 22.18 5.19 28.79
CA GLY A 75 22.86 5.73 29.97
C GLY A 75 24.15 4.98 30.28
N ASN A 76 24.74 5.24 31.45
CA ASN A 76 26.03 4.66 31.86
C ASN A 76 26.10 3.13 31.69
N HIS A 77 25.00 2.42 31.97
CA HIS A 77 24.93 0.97 31.79
C HIS A 77 25.17 0.54 30.34
N THR A 78 24.57 1.22 29.36
CA THR A 78 24.66 0.86 27.93
C THR A 78 25.88 1.46 27.25
N GLU A 79 26.41 2.55 27.78
CA GLU A 79 27.56 3.26 27.17
C GLU A 79 28.90 2.86 27.78
N LYS A 80 28.92 2.37 29.03
CA LYS A 80 30.14 2.04 29.78
C LYS A 80 30.09 0.64 30.39
N ASP A 81 29.18 0.39 31.32
CA ASP A 81 29.27 -0.80 32.18
C ASP A 81 29.15 -2.13 31.41
N ILE A 82 28.20 -2.24 30.47
CA ILE A 82 28.07 -3.43 29.62
C ILE A 82 29.26 -3.55 28.67
N PRO A 83 29.64 -2.52 27.89
CA PRO A 83 30.87 -2.55 27.09
C PRO A 83 32.11 -3.00 27.87
N GLU A 84 32.34 -2.45 29.05
CA GLU A 84 33.47 -2.79 29.91
C GLU A 84 33.44 -4.27 30.35
N LYS A 85 32.28 -4.79 30.76
CA LYS A 85 32.11 -6.24 31.07
C LYS A 85 32.38 -7.14 29.87
N LEU A 86 32.12 -6.66 28.66
CA LEU A 86 32.42 -7.37 27.42
C LEU A 86 33.90 -7.26 27.01
N GLY A 87 34.68 -6.39 27.64
CA GLY A 87 36.06 -6.10 27.28
C GLY A 87 36.19 -5.22 26.03
N LEU A 88 35.18 -4.40 25.75
CA LEU A 88 35.20 -3.42 24.65
C LEU A 88 35.86 -2.12 25.13
N LYS A 89 36.73 -1.54 24.30
CA LYS A 89 37.30 -0.21 24.54
C LYS A 89 36.37 0.88 23.99
N ASN A 90 36.56 2.12 24.42
CA ASN A 90 35.70 3.26 24.07
C ASN A 90 35.39 3.33 22.56
N GLY A 91 34.12 3.12 22.21
CA GLY A 91 33.60 3.18 20.84
C GLY A 91 33.63 1.85 20.08
N GLU A 92 34.29 0.81 20.60
CA GLU A 92 34.28 -0.51 19.98
C GLU A 92 32.90 -1.17 20.15
N ARG A 93 32.44 -1.80 19.07
CA ARG A 93 31.19 -2.59 19.05
C ARG A 93 31.44 -4.07 18.85
N LYS A 94 32.70 -4.50 18.69
CA LYS A 94 33.05 -5.89 18.39
C LYS A 94 34.27 -6.32 19.18
N THR A 95 34.21 -7.54 19.72
CA THR A 95 35.33 -8.19 20.40
C THR A 95 35.23 -9.71 20.20
N ARG A 96 36.11 -10.49 20.82
CA ARG A 96 36.08 -11.95 20.78
C ARG A 96 36.22 -12.53 22.18
N LYS A 97 35.45 -13.59 22.45
CA LYS A 97 35.66 -14.49 23.60
C LYS A 97 35.90 -15.90 23.06
N GLY A 98 37.15 -16.37 23.11
CA GLY A 98 37.56 -17.59 22.43
C GLY A 98 37.35 -17.50 20.91
N SER A 99 36.67 -18.49 20.34
CA SER A 99 36.32 -18.53 18.91
C SER A 99 35.08 -17.70 18.55
N LEU A 100 34.29 -17.28 19.52
CA LEU A 100 33.03 -16.57 19.34
C LEU A 100 33.26 -15.06 19.09
N GLU A 101 32.74 -14.55 17.98
CA GLU A 101 32.69 -13.10 17.72
C GLU A 101 31.55 -12.47 18.51
N ILE A 102 31.84 -11.48 19.33
CA ILE A 102 30.87 -10.72 20.11
C ILE A 102 30.59 -9.40 19.39
N ILE A 103 29.33 -9.10 19.16
CA ILE A 103 28.86 -7.85 18.54
C ILE A 103 27.91 -7.18 19.53
N TYR A 104 28.29 -6.03 20.04
CA TYR A 104 27.46 -5.21 20.91
C TYR A 104 26.66 -4.23 20.07
N GLY A 105 25.33 -4.36 20.10
CA GLY A 105 24.43 -3.47 19.37
C GLY A 105 23.95 -2.30 20.22
N GLU A 106 23.25 -1.39 19.57
CA GLU A 106 22.62 -0.25 20.23
C GLU A 106 21.44 -0.72 21.12
N PRO A 107 21.18 -0.02 22.23
CA PRO A 107 19.97 -0.25 23.02
C PRO A 107 18.72 0.05 22.20
N ILE A 108 17.54 -0.34 22.69
CA ILE A 108 16.26 -0.01 22.02
C ILE A 108 16.16 1.49 21.77
N GLY A 109 16.48 2.32 22.78
CA GLY A 109 16.54 3.77 22.60
C GLY A 109 15.18 4.40 22.25
N PRO A 110 15.18 5.69 21.85
CA PRO A 110 14.00 6.32 21.27
C PRO A 110 13.71 5.74 19.88
N ASP A 111 12.53 5.17 19.69
CA ASP A 111 12.11 4.56 18.43
C ASP A 111 10.60 4.80 18.20
N MET A 112 10.21 5.09 16.96
CA MET A 112 8.80 5.35 16.62
C MET A 112 7.88 4.18 16.99
N ARG A 113 8.35 2.93 16.90
CA ARG A 113 7.59 1.75 17.28
C ARG A 113 7.25 1.74 18.77
N LEU A 114 8.10 2.33 19.61
CA LEU A 114 7.78 2.53 21.03
C LEU A 114 6.73 3.62 21.21
N ALA A 115 6.81 4.72 20.45
CA ALA A 115 5.79 5.76 20.45
C ALA A 115 4.41 5.20 20.04
N GLU A 116 4.36 4.37 18.99
CA GLU A 116 3.16 3.66 18.54
C GLU A 116 2.59 2.74 19.63
N ILE A 117 3.45 1.96 20.32
CA ILE A 117 3.03 1.12 21.44
C ILE A 117 2.46 2.00 22.57
N ILE A 118 3.08 3.13 22.89
CA ILE A 118 2.63 4.05 23.95
C ILE A 118 1.27 4.65 23.58
N GLU A 119 1.10 5.12 22.34
CA GLU A 119 -0.16 5.63 21.82
C GLU A 119 -1.25 4.56 21.88
N GLU A 120 -0.96 3.33 21.43
CA GLU A 120 -1.90 2.21 21.51
C GLU A 120 -2.36 1.97 22.95
N LYS A 121 -1.43 1.99 23.92
CA LYS A 121 -1.76 1.82 25.34
C LYS A 121 -2.61 2.98 25.85
N ALA A 122 -2.32 4.21 25.46
CA ALA A 122 -3.09 5.39 25.83
C ALA A 122 -4.52 5.33 25.28
N LEU A 123 -4.69 5.04 23.99
CA LEU A 123 -5.98 4.89 23.34
C LEU A 123 -6.82 3.77 23.98
N LYS A 124 -6.20 2.63 24.29
CA LYS A 124 -6.85 1.53 25.01
C LYS A 124 -7.29 1.92 26.41
N ALA A 125 -6.47 2.68 27.14
CA ALA A 125 -6.83 3.20 28.46
C ALA A 125 -8.02 4.18 28.40
N LEU A 126 -8.20 4.87 27.27
CA LEU A 126 -9.35 5.73 26.98
C LEU A 126 -10.59 4.96 26.47
N GLY A 127 -10.53 3.63 26.36
CA GLY A 127 -11.63 2.80 25.87
C GLY A 127 -11.83 2.83 24.35
N LEU A 128 -10.89 3.38 23.60
CA LEU A 128 -10.95 3.47 22.15
C LEU A 128 -10.45 2.18 21.49
N SER A 129 -11.14 1.73 20.43
CA SER A 129 -10.72 0.56 19.65
C SER A 129 -9.55 0.92 18.74
N VAL A 130 -8.41 0.25 18.92
CA VAL A 130 -7.24 0.39 18.04
C VAL A 130 -7.28 -0.72 16.99
N GLN A 131 -7.43 -0.36 15.71
CA GLN A 131 -7.25 -1.31 14.62
C GLN A 131 -5.76 -1.46 14.31
N HIS A 132 -5.23 -2.66 14.50
CA HIS A 132 -3.86 -2.99 14.12
C HIS A 132 -3.78 -3.11 12.59
N ILE A 133 -3.24 -2.08 11.94
CA ILE A 133 -2.67 -2.26 10.61
C ILE A 133 -1.28 -2.86 10.85
N SER A 134 -1.12 -4.17 10.58
CA SER A 134 0.19 -4.79 10.61
C SER A 134 1.06 -4.18 9.49
N THR A 135 1.81 -3.14 9.81
CA THR A 135 2.90 -2.66 8.97
C THR A 135 4.19 -2.78 9.74
N SER A 136 5.03 -3.71 9.29
CA SER A 136 6.46 -3.45 9.26
C SER A 136 6.70 -2.10 8.59
N GLY A 137 7.15 -1.09 9.33
CA GLY A 137 7.74 0.12 8.76
C GLY A 137 7.07 1.42 9.22
N SER A 138 7.60 1.99 10.29
CA SER A 138 7.42 3.38 10.75
C SER A 138 8.03 4.43 9.79
N TYR A 139 8.10 4.13 8.49
CA TYR A 139 8.64 5.00 7.44
C TYR A 139 7.53 5.70 6.63
N ARG A 140 6.27 5.67 7.05
CA ARG A 140 5.16 5.67 6.08
C ARG A 140 4.65 7.02 5.57
N LEU A 141 5.00 8.18 6.14
CA LEU A 141 4.49 9.47 5.63
C LEU A 141 5.56 10.25 4.84
N GLU A 142 6.74 10.46 5.41
CA GLU A 142 7.83 11.16 4.69
C GLU A 142 8.49 10.30 3.60
N VAL A 143 8.57 8.96 3.79
CA VAL A 143 9.15 8.08 2.77
C VAL A 143 8.14 7.67 1.70
N GLU A 144 6.82 7.68 1.96
CA GLU A 144 5.83 7.47 0.89
C GLU A 144 5.82 8.65 -0.10
N GLU A 145 5.87 9.90 0.39
CA GLU A 145 6.06 11.05 -0.51
C GLU A 145 7.44 10.98 -1.18
N SER A 146 8.52 10.64 -0.47
CA SER A 146 9.86 10.57 -1.08
C SER A 146 10.01 9.43 -2.09
N ILE A 147 9.41 8.25 -1.87
CA ILE A 147 9.43 7.11 -2.81
C ILE A 147 8.49 7.37 -3.97
N PHE A 148 7.30 7.91 -3.72
CA PHE A 148 6.39 8.30 -4.78
C PHE A 148 7.07 9.34 -5.68
N GLU A 149 7.58 10.43 -5.12
CA GLU A 149 8.28 11.46 -5.90
C GLU A 149 9.53 10.90 -6.60
N ALA A 150 10.35 10.08 -5.93
CA ALA A 150 11.49 9.42 -6.58
C ALA A 150 11.07 8.46 -7.71
N SER A 151 9.94 7.77 -7.58
CA SER A 151 9.36 6.96 -8.65
C SER A 151 8.88 7.85 -9.81
N MET A 152 8.27 8.99 -9.50
CA MET A 152 7.76 9.92 -10.50
C MET A 152 8.90 10.60 -11.25
N GLU A 153 9.99 10.98 -10.57
CA GLU A 153 11.22 11.46 -11.19
C GLU A 153 11.80 10.44 -12.17
N LYS A 154 11.86 9.15 -11.79
CA LYS A 154 12.30 8.09 -12.71
C LYS A 154 11.40 7.97 -13.93
N ILE A 155 10.08 8.04 -13.76
CA ILE A 155 9.12 7.98 -14.86
C ILE A 155 9.29 9.18 -15.79
N ARG A 156 9.46 10.39 -15.24
CA ARG A 156 9.76 11.62 -15.99
C ARG A 156 11.07 11.50 -16.75
N GLY A 157 12.10 10.89 -16.17
CA GLY A 157 13.36 10.62 -16.85
C GLY A 157 13.21 9.65 -18.03
N LEU A 158 12.35 8.64 -17.91
CA LEU A 158 12.10 7.65 -18.98
C LEU A 158 11.22 8.18 -20.12
N LEU A 159 10.28 9.07 -19.81
CA LEU A 159 9.25 9.53 -20.74
C LEU A 159 9.34 11.03 -21.06
N GLY A 160 10.40 11.71 -20.66
CA GLY A 160 10.48 13.18 -20.57
C GLY A 160 10.02 13.94 -21.80
N ASP A 161 10.55 13.60 -22.98
CA ASP A 161 10.17 14.27 -24.24
C ASP A 161 8.70 14.03 -24.59
N TYR A 162 8.20 12.81 -24.36
CA TYR A 162 6.81 12.46 -24.61
C TYR A 162 5.87 13.18 -23.65
N LEU A 163 6.13 13.15 -22.34
CA LEU A 163 5.31 13.83 -21.34
C LEU A 163 5.28 15.35 -21.57
N SER A 164 6.39 15.94 -21.98
CA SER A 164 6.49 17.38 -22.28
C SER A 164 5.68 17.80 -23.51
N SER A 165 5.39 16.86 -24.42
CA SER A 165 4.55 17.11 -25.59
C SER A 165 3.05 17.07 -25.29
N LEU A 166 2.65 16.55 -24.13
CA LEU A 166 1.26 16.41 -23.72
C LEU A 166 0.77 17.63 -22.92
N PRO A 167 -0.53 17.94 -22.96
CA PRO A 167 -1.12 18.86 -21.99
C PRO A 167 -0.84 18.39 -20.55
N ALA A 168 -0.52 19.32 -19.65
CA ALA A 168 -0.12 18.99 -18.28
C ALA A 168 -1.10 18.05 -17.52
N PRO A 169 -2.44 18.21 -17.65
CA PRO A 169 -3.39 17.26 -17.03
C PRO A 169 -3.33 15.85 -17.63
N HIS A 170 -3.01 15.74 -18.92
CA HIS A 170 -2.85 14.45 -19.61
C HIS A 170 -1.57 13.75 -19.16
N ALA A 171 -0.47 14.51 -19.03
CA ALA A 171 0.80 13.99 -18.52
C ALA A 171 0.63 13.36 -17.13
N LYS A 172 -0.11 13.99 -16.21
CA LYS A 172 -0.39 13.44 -14.86
C LYS A 172 -1.11 12.10 -14.90
N ILE A 173 -2.02 11.90 -15.85
CA ILE A 173 -2.72 10.61 -16.03
C ILE A 173 -1.74 9.55 -16.50
N VAL A 174 -0.93 9.86 -17.53
CA VAL A 174 0.08 8.93 -18.06
C VAL A 174 1.07 8.53 -16.98
N GLU A 175 1.62 9.50 -16.24
CA GLU A 175 2.54 9.22 -15.13
C GLU A 175 1.91 8.29 -14.08
N ARG A 176 0.65 8.55 -13.71
CA ARG A 176 -0.04 7.75 -12.69
C ARG A 176 -0.29 6.31 -13.15
N VAL A 177 -0.59 6.10 -14.43
CA VAL A 177 -0.73 4.75 -15.00
C VAL A 177 0.61 4.02 -15.04
N VAL A 178 1.66 4.66 -15.55
CA VAL A 178 3.00 4.05 -15.63
C VAL A 178 3.53 3.72 -14.24
N HIS A 179 3.26 4.56 -13.23
CA HIS A 179 3.58 4.26 -11.84
C HIS A 179 2.85 3.02 -11.32
N ALA A 180 1.57 2.88 -11.63
CA ALA A 180 0.76 1.76 -11.17
C ALA A 180 1.13 0.42 -11.84
N THR A 181 1.73 0.45 -13.04
CA THR A 181 2.05 -0.74 -13.83
C THR A 181 3.55 -1.06 -13.92
N ALA A 182 4.40 -0.09 -13.61
CA ALA A 182 5.83 -0.12 -13.93
C ALA A 182 6.11 -0.39 -15.42
N ASP A 183 5.18 -0.01 -16.32
CA ASP A 183 5.27 -0.27 -17.76
C ASP A 183 5.13 1.05 -18.55
N PRO A 184 6.25 1.61 -19.05
CA PRO A 184 6.26 2.83 -19.86
C PRO A 184 5.51 2.72 -21.19
N GLU A 185 5.24 1.50 -21.68
CA GLU A 185 4.56 1.31 -22.97
C GLU A 185 3.12 1.85 -22.93
N PHE A 186 2.48 1.87 -21.74
CA PHE A 186 1.16 2.48 -21.57
C PHE A 186 1.12 3.95 -22.01
N ALA A 187 2.24 4.67 -21.94
CA ALA A 187 2.32 6.05 -22.40
C ALA A 187 1.89 6.18 -23.88
N LYS A 188 2.20 5.18 -24.72
CA LYS A 188 1.86 5.18 -26.15
C LYS A 188 0.43 4.66 -26.42
N LEU A 189 -0.17 3.98 -25.46
CA LEU A 189 -1.46 3.31 -25.62
C LEU A 189 -2.63 4.14 -25.09
N ILE A 190 -2.37 5.03 -24.13
CA ILE A 190 -3.39 5.90 -23.55
C ILE A 190 -3.85 6.92 -24.59
N VAL A 191 -5.16 6.99 -24.80
CA VAL A 191 -5.83 7.98 -25.63
C VAL A 191 -6.82 8.73 -24.75
N ILE A 192 -6.73 10.06 -24.76
CA ILE A 192 -7.58 10.94 -23.97
C ILE A 192 -8.31 11.83 -24.96
N SER A 193 -9.65 11.78 -24.97
CA SER A 193 -10.44 12.64 -25.84
C SER A 193 -10.36 14.10 -25.39
N ASP A 194 -10.74 15.01 -26.27
CA ASP A 194 -10.86 16.42 -25.92
C ASP A 194 -11.79 16.61 -24.72
N ASN A 195 -11.41 17.49 -23.79
CA ASN A 195 -12.12 17.81 -22.56
C ASN A 195 -12.38 16.64 -21.58
N ALA A 196 -11.84 15.43 -21.81
CA ALA A 196 -12.10 14.28 -20.93
C ALA A 196 -11.65 14.52 -19.49
N VAL A 197 -10.49 15.18 -19.31
CA VAL A 197 -9.95 15.48 -17.99
C VAL A 197 -10.85 16.48 -17.25
N ASP A 198 -11.24 17.56 -17.91
CA ASP A 198 -12.11 18.59 -17.32
C ASP A 198 -13.52 18.05 -17.04
N ALA A 199 -14.08 17.25 -17.96
CA ALA A 199 -15.36 16.58 -17.77
C ALA A 199 -15.33 15.65 -16.54
N GLY A 200 -14.26 14.87 -16.39
CA GLY A 200 -14.05 14.01 -15.22
C GLY A 200 -13.95 14.78 -13.91
N ILE A 201 -13.13 15.84 -13.88
CA ILE A 201 -12.97 16.69 -12.69
C ILE A 201 -14.29 17.35 -12.31
N ASN A 202 -15.00 17.93 -13.29
CA ASN A 202 -16.29 18.59 -13.05
C ASN A 202 -17.37 17.62 -12.56
N ALA A 203 -17.41 16.40 -13.12
CA ALA A 203 -18.32 15.36 -12.66
C ALA A 203 -18.03 14.93 -11.21
N ILE A 204 -16.75 14.74 -10.85
CA ILE A 204 -16.35 14.46 -9.45
C ILE A 204 -16.80 15.61 -8.54
N ARG A 205 -16.50 16.86 -8.90
CA ARG A 205 -16.85 18.04 -8.09
C ARG A 205 -18.36 18.25 -7.95
N SER A 206 -19.15 17.72 -8.87
CA SER A 206 -20.62 17.79 -8.86
C SER A 206 -21.28 16.61 -8.14
N GLY A 207 -20.50 15.71 -7.51
CA GLY A 207 -21.05 14.57 -6.78
C GLY A 207 -21.57 13.44 -7.67
N ALA A 208 -20.99 13.26 -8.86
CA ALA A 208 -21.46 12.23 -9.81
C ALA A 208 -21.44 10.80 -9.23
N LYS A 209 -22.33 9.96 -9.76
CA LYS A 209 -22.23 8.50 -9.60
C LYS A 209 -20.96 8.01 -10.32
N VAL A 210 -20.20 7.13 -9.68
CA VAL A 210 -19.03 6.46 -10.24
C VAL A 210 -19.34 4.97 -10.31
N ILE A 211 -19.44 4.44 -11.52
CA ILE A 211 -19.83 3.05 -11.77
C ILE A 211 -18.62 2.26 -12.23
N THR A 212 -18.34 1.13 -11.58
CA THR A 212 -17.24 0.24 -11.95
C THR A 212 -17.75 -1.10 -12.48
N ASP A 213 -17.10 -1.64 -13.51
CA ASP A 213 -17.47 -2.93 -14.11
C ASP A 213 -17.21 -4.14 -13.19
N VAL A 214 -16.17 -4.07 -12.35
CA VAL A 214 -15.80 -5.13 -11.39
C VAL A 214 -15.38 -4.56 -10.04
N LYS A 215 -15.50 -5.39 -8.99
CA LYS A 215 -15.12 -5.03 -7.61
C LYS A 215 -13.67 -4.61 -7.44
N MET A 216 -12.74 -5.15 -8.25
CA MET A 216 -11.32 -4.78 -8.16
C MET A 216 -11.06 -3.32 -8.54
N VAL A 217 -11.79 -2.77 -9.51
CA VAL A 217 -11.72 -1.34 -9.84
C VAL A 217 -12.25 -0.52 -8.66
N LYS A 218 -13.41 -0.89 -8.11
CA LYS A 218 -13.99 -0.24 -6.92
C LYS A 218 -13.01 -0.25 -5.74
N ALA A 219 -12.35 -1.37 -5.46
CA ALA A 219 -11.37 -1.50 -4.38
C ALA A 219 -10.12 -0.63 -4.58
N GLY A 220 -9.78 -0.29 -5.82
CA GLY A 220 -8.66 0.60 -6.16
C GLY A 220 -8.99 2.09 -6.01
N ILE A 221 -10.24 2.45 -5.70
CA ILE A 221 -10.71 3.83 -5.57
C ILE A 221 -11.06 4.10 -4.09
N SER A 222 -10.56 5.21 -3.54
CA SER A 222 -10.86 5.60 -2.17
C SER A 222 -12.28 6.16 -2.05
N GLU A 223 -13.17 5.38 -1.43
CA GLU A 223 -14.56 5.79 -1.20
C GLU A 223 -14.66 6.99 -0.25
N ASP A 224 -13.79 7.07 0.75
CA ASP A 224 -13.74 8.20 1.70
C ASP A 224 -13.40 9.52 1.00
N ARG A 225 -12.42 9.50 0.07
CA ARG A 225 -12.05 10.69 -0.72
C ARG A 225 -13.19 11.11 -1.64
N LEU A 226 -13.90 10.16 -2.25
CA LEU A 226 -15.06 10.46 -3.09
C LEU A 226 -16.24 11.04 -2.31
N ARG A 227 -16.49 10.54 -1.10
CA ARG A 227 -17.57 11.04 -0.23
C ARG A 227 -17.41 12.51 0.12
N ARG A 228 -16.18 13.04 0.14
CA ARG A 228 -15.91 14.49 0.34
C ARG A 228 -16.56 15.37 -0.73
N PHE A 229 -16.81 14.83 -1.93
CA PHE A 229 -17.50 15.52 -3.03
C PHE A 229 -18.97 15.12 -3.18
N GLY A 230 -19.50 14.23 -2.31
CA GLY A 230 -20.85 13.70 -2.44
C GLY A 230 -21.02 12.61 -3.51
N CYS A 231 -19.92 12.13 -4.11
CA CYS A 231 -19.96 11.06 -5.11
C CYS A 231 -20.38 9.71 -4.51
N GLN A 232 -21.01 8.88 -5.33
CA GLN A 232 -21.41 7.50 -4.97
C GLN A 232 -20.63 6.48 -5.79
N LEU A 233 -19.92 5.55 -5.14
CA LEU A 233 -19.14 4.51 -5.80
C LEU A 233 -19.89 3.18 -5.84
N LEU A 234 -20.34 2.77 -7.03
CA LEU A 234 -21.25 1.64 -7.23
C LEU A 234 -20.65 0.58 -8.15
N CYS A 235 -20.98 -0.69 -7.88
CA CYS A 235 -20.61 -1.83 -8.71
C CYS A 235 -21.71 -2.89 -8.63
N TYR A 236 -22.31 -3.22 -9.77
CA TYR A 236 -23.49 -4.09 -9.85
C TYR A 236 -23.16 -5.54 -10.22
N VAL A 237 -21.88 -5.91 -10.31
CA VAL A 237 -21.45 -7.23 -10.82
C VAL A 237 -21.99 -8.42 -10.01
N ASP A 238 -22.29 -8.20 -8.73
CA ASP A 238 -22.88 -9.19 -7.82
C ASP A 238 -24.30 -8.80 -7.36
N ASP A 239 -24.95 -7.83 -8.03
CA ASP A 239 -26.35 -7.50 -7.77
C ASP A 239 -27.23 -8.67 -8.27
N GLU A 240 -28.15 -9.16 -7.42
CA GLU A 240 -29.03 -10.28 -7.77
C GLU A 240 -29.84 -10.02 -9.04
N ARG A 241 -30.23 -8.75 -9.29
CA ARG A 241 -30.95 -8.35 -10.49
C ARG A 241 -30.06 -8.48 -11.73
N ALA A 242 -28.78 -8.13 -11.62
CA ALA A 242 -27.81 -8.29 -12.70
C ALA A 242 -27.53 -9.77 -12.99
N LEU A 243 -27.46 -10.61 -11.96
CA LEU A 243 -27.28 -12.07 -12.12
C LEU A 243 -28.48 -12.72 -12.81
N LYS A 244 -29.70 -12.31 -12.42
CA LYS A 244 -30.94 -12.74 -13.08
C LYS A 244 -30.95 -12.31 -14.54
N LEU A 245 -30.67 -11.04 -14.83
CA LEU A 245 -30.59 -10.49 -16.17
C LEU A 245 -29.56 -11.21 -17.05
N ALA A 246 -28.39 -11.53 -16.48
CA ALA A 246 -27.34 -12.30 -17.17
C ALA A 246 -27.85 -13.66 -17.64
N SER A 247 -28.62 -14.34 -16.79
CA SER A 247 -29.14 -15.68 -17.04
C SER A 247 -30.29 -15.65 -18.06
N GLU A 248 -31.21 -14.69 -17.93
CA GLU A 248 -32.38 -14.55 -18.80
C GLU A 248 -32.01 -14.11 -20.22
N ARG A 249 -31.00 -13.25 -20.37
CA ARG A 249 -30.61 -12.68 -21.68
C ARG A 249 -29.33 -13.28 -22.27
N GLY A 250 -28.77 -14.32 -21.64
CA GLY A 250 -27.53 -14.94 -22.11
C GLY A 250 -26.32 -13.99 -22.10
N MET A 251 -26.29 -13.03 -21.18
CA MET A 251 -25.23 -12.03 -21.07
C MET A 251 -24.17 -12.45 -20.07
N THR A 252 -22.94 -11.94 -20.21
CA THR A 252 -21.96 -12.03 -19.13
C THR A 252 -22.41 -11.22 -17.92
N ARG A 253 -21.95 -11.58 -16.71
CA ARG A 253 -22.28 -10.85 -15.47
C ARG A 253 -21.95 -9.36 -15.55
N SER A 254 -20.78 -9.02 -16.09
CA SER A 254 -20.37 -7.61 -16.21
C SER A 254 -21.17 -6.84 -17.27
N ALA A 255 -21.60 -7.47 -18.36
CA ALA A 255 -22.50 -6.84 -19.32
C ALA A 255 -23.89 -6.61 -18.70
N ALA A 256 -24.45 -7.62 -18.03
CA ALA A 256 -25.74 -7.49 -17.34
C ALA A 256 -25.70 -6.43 -16.23
N ALA A 257 -24.60 -6.37 -15.47
CA ALA A 257 -24.38 -5.34 -14.46
C ALA A 257 -24.31 -3.93 -15.07
N MET A 258 -23.67 -3.77 -16.23
CA MET A 258 -23.64 -2.49 -16.94
C MET A 258 -25.02 -2.10 -17.49
N ARG A 259 -25.78 -3.07 -18.03
CA ARG A 259 -27.17 -2.87 -18.45
C ARG A 259 -28.05 -2.44 -17.29
N LEU A 260 -27.97 -3.12 -16.14
CA LEU A 260 -28.70 -2.73 -14.94
C LEU A 260 -28.32 -1.32 -14.49
N ALA A 261 -27.03 -0.98 -14.51
CA ALA A 261 -26.57 0.36 -14.17
C ALA A 261 -27.13 1.42 -15.15
N ALA A 262 -27.25 1.10 -16.44
CA ALA A 262 -27.90 1.95 -17.44
C ALA A 262 -29.39 2.17 -17.15
N GLU A 263 -30.12 1.12 -16.77
CA GLU A 263 -31.53 1.18 -16.37
C GLU A 263 -31.74 2.04 -15.10
N GLU A 264 -30.79 2.04 -14.17
CA GLU A 264 -30.76 2.89 -12.96
C GLU A 264 -30.33 4.34 -13.23
N GLY A 265 -29.97 4.66 -14.48
CA GLY A 265 -29.61 5.99 -14.95
C GLY A 265 -28.13 6.33 -14.76
N LEU A 266 -27.45 6.54 -15.90
CA LEU A 266 -26.03 6.90 -16.00
C LEU A 266 -25.78 8.32 -16.53
N ASN A 267 -26.82 9.16 -16.55
CA ASN A 267 -26.66 10.55 -16.98
C ASN A 267 -25.72 11.31 -16.04
N ASN A 268 -24.71 11.98 -16.61
CA ASN A 268 -23.61 12.63 -15.91
C ASN A 268 -22.75 11.73 -15.00
N ALA A 269 -22.88 10.40 -15.10
CA ALA A 269 -22.06 9.47 -14.33
C ALA A 269 -20.64 9.34 -14.91
N ILE A 270 -19.69 8.90 -14.08
CA ILE A 270 -18.36 8.48 -14.52
C ILE A 270 -18.34 6.96 -14.57
N ILE A 271 -18.07 6.38 -15.73
CA ILE A 271 -18.01 4.92 -15.90
C ILE A 271 -16.55 4.49 -15.96
N VAL A 272 -16.17 3.51 -15.16
CA VAL A 272 -14.79 3.03 -15.02
C VAL A 272 -14.74 1.54 -15.30
N ILE A 273 -14.25 1.17 -16.49
CA ILE A 273 -14.19 -0.21 -16.98
C ILE A 273 -12.74 -0.65 -16.98
N GLY A 274 -12.38 -1.57 -16.08
CA GLY A 274 -11.01 -2.06 -15.93
C GLY A 274 -10.80 -3.52 -16.31
N ASN A 275 -11.86 -4.31 -16.51
CA ASN A 275 -11.69 -5.74 -16.73
C ASN A 275 -12.48 -6.25 -17.93
N ALA A 276 -13.80 -6.06 -17.96
CA ALA A 276 -14.69 -6.78 -18.86
C ALA A 276 -14.92 -6.04 -20.19
N PRO A 277 -14.43 -6.55 -21.34
CA PRO A 277 -14.75 -5.98 -22.65
C PRO A 277 -16.26 -5.98 -22.94
N THR A 278 -16.97 -6.99 -22.46
CA THR A 278 -18.43 -7.11 -22.61
C THR A 278 -19.21 -6.02 -21.88
N ALA A 279 -18.68 -5.47 -20.78
CA ALA A 279 -19.27 -4.30 -20.15
C ALA A 279 -19.09 -3.03 -21.00
N ALA A 280 -17.94 -2.90 -21.66
CA ALA A 280 -17.68 -1.77 -22.57
C ALA A 280 -18.55 -1.83 -23.82
N PHE A 281 -18.71 -3.01 -24.44
CA PHE A 281 -19.66 -3.18 -25.54
C PHE A 281 -21.09 -2.85 -25.14
N GLU A 282 -21.53 -3.32 -23.96
CA GLU A 282 -22.89 -3.03 -23.49
C GLU A 282 -23.10 -1.55 -23.21
N LEU A 283 -22.11 -0.86 -22.60
CA LEU A 283 -22.15 0.59 -22.43
C LEU A 283 -22.19 1.33 -23.78
N ALA A 284 -21.37 0.91 -24.74
CA ALA A 284 -21.37 1.53 -26.07
C ALA A 284 -22.74 1.40 -26.73
N LYS A 285 -23.40 0.24 -26.58
CA LYS A 285 -24.76 0.01 -27.08
C LYS A 285 -25.78 0.96 -26.45
N THR A 286 -25.76 1.14 -25.12
CA THR A 286 -26.72 2.03 -24.43
C THR A 286 -26.49 3.50 -24.77
N VAL A 287 -25.24 3.93 -24.92
CA VAL A 287 -24.89 5.29 -25.34
C VAL A 287 -25.30 5.55 -26.79
N LYS A 288 -25.05 4.62 -27.72
CA LYS A 288 -25.45 4.73 -29.14
C LYS A 288 -26.97 4.75 -29.31
N ALA A 289 -27.70 4.07 -28.43
CA ALA A 289 -29.15 4.10 -28.39
C ALA A 289 -29.72 5.36 -27.69
N GLU A 290 -28.86 6.29 -27.27
CA GLU A 290 -29.22 7.52 -26.53
C GLU A 290 -29.97 7.26 -25.21
N GLU A 291 -29.89 6.05 -24.66
CA GLU A 291 -30.53 5.67 -23.40
C GLU A 291 -29.84 6.36 -22.20
N VAL A 292 -28.54 6.60 -22.32
CA VAL A 292 -27.71 7.21 -21.27
C VAL A 292 -26.65 8.15 -21.86
N LYS A 293 -26.29 9.18 -21.09
CA LYS A 293 -25.21 10.12 -21.43
C LYS A 293 -24.24 10.30 -20.24
N PRO A 294 -23.22 9.44 -20.10
CA PRO A 294 -22.18 9.60 -19.08
C PRO A 294 -21.41 10.91 -19.25
N ALA A 295 -20.87 11.45 -18.15
CA ALA A 295 -19.96 12.59 -18.20
C ALA A 295 -18.56 12.21 -18.68
N LEU A 296 -18.11 10.99 -18.33
CA LEU A 296 -16.80 10.47 -18.71
C LEU A 296 -16.83 8.93 -18.73
N ILE A 297 -16.15 8.34 -19.71
CA ILE A 297 -15.89 6.89 -19.78
C ILE A 297 -14.38 6.62 -19.68
N ILE A 298 -13.96 5.89 -18.66
CA ILE A 298 -12.60 5.34 -18.54
C ILE A 298 -12.65 3.89 -19.02
N ALA A 299 -12.05 3.61 -20.17
CA ALA A 299 -12.09 2.31 -20.84
C ALA A 299 -10.71 1.66 -20.90
N ALA A 300 -10.41 0.83 -19.90
CA ALA A 300 -9.21 0.02 -19.84
C ALA A 300 -9.48 -1.47 -19.59
N PRO A 301 -10.50 -2.14 -20.19
CA PRO A 301 -10.59 -3.58 -20.13
C PRO A 301 -9.33 -4.24 -20.70
N VAL A 302 -8.92 -5.34 -20.08
CA VAL A 302 -7.76 -6.15 -20.45
C VAL A 302 -8.23 -7.46 -21.06
N GLY A 303 -7.48 -7.97 -22.04
CA GLY A 303 -7.70 -9.32 -22.53
C GLY A 303 -7.36 -9.47 -24.00
N PHE A 304 -7.33 -10.73 -24.44
CA PHE A 304 -7.07 -11.10 -25.83
C PHE A 304 -8.34 -11.29 -26.66
N MET A 305 -9.52 -11.20 -26.03
CA MET A 305 -10.81 -11.38 -26.68
C MET A 305 -11.66 -10.12 -26.49
N GLY A 306 -11.87 -9.36 -27.56
CA GLY A 306 -12.78 -8.21 -27.59
C GLY A 306 -12.30 -6.95 -26.86
N ALA A 307 -11.17 -7.00 -26.16
CA ALA A 307 -10.69 -5.85 -25.37
C ALA A 307 -10.35 -4.66 -26.26
N ALA A 308 -9.53 -4.87 -27.30
CA ALA A 308 -9.14 -3.81 -28.22
C ALA A 308 -10.37 -3.21 -28.91
N GLU A 309 -11.22 -4.08 -29.47
CA GLU A 309 -12.43 -3.72 -30.20
C GLU A 309 -13.42 -2.96 -29.31
N SER A 310 -13.64 -3.41 -28.07
CA SER A 310 -14.55 -2.74 -27.14
C SER A 310 -14.07 -1.32 -26.78
N LYS A 311 -12.77 -1.07 -26.77
CA LYS A 311 -12.21 0.27 -26.52
C LYS A 311 -12.30 1.16 -27.75
N GLU A 312 -12.10 0.61 -28.94
CA GLU A 312 -12.35 1.35 -30.19
C GLU A 312 -13.82 1.75 -30.32
N GLU A 313 -14.76 0.89 -29.94
CA GLU A 313 -16.19 1.21 -29.87
C GLU A 313 -16.47 2.40 -28.94
N ILE A 314 -15.85 2.45 -27.76
CA ILE A 314 -15.97 3.60 -26.84
C ILE A 314 -15.38 4.87 -27.44
N MET A 315 -14.23 4.77 -28.12
CA MET A 315 -13.55 5.94 -28.70
C MET A 315 -14.32 6.57 -29.88
N GLN A 316 -15.28 5.86 -30.45
CA GLN A 316 -16.17 6.37 -31.51
C GLN A 316 -17.44 7.05 -30.95
N LEU A 317 -17.66 7.06 -29.64
CA LEU A 317 -18.84 7.68 -29.02
C LEU A 317 -18.69 9.19 -28.90
N ASN A 318 -19.82 9.90 -28.93
CA ASN A 318 -19.90 11.34 -28.65
C ASN A 318 -19.93 11.61 -27.13
N VAL A 319 -19.05 10.95 -26.37
CA VAL A 319 -18.93 11.07 -24.91
C VAL A 319 -17.44 11.19 -24.58
N PRO A 320 -17.02 12.09 -23.66
CA PRO A 320 -15.62 12.19 -23.27
C PRO A 320 -15.08 10.85 -22.75
N PHE A 321 -13.86 10.49 -23.14
CA PHE A 321 -13.27 9.22 -22.75
C PHE A 321 -11.77 9.29 -22.45
N ILE A 322 -11.32 8.33 -21.64
CA ILE A 322 -9.90 7.97 -21.49
C ILE A 322 -9.79 6.47 -21.71
N ALA A 323 -9.12 6.05 -22.78
CA ALA A 323 -9.03 4.66 -23.20
C ALA A 323 -7.57 4.19 -23.31
N VAL A 324 -7.35 2.88 -23.26
CA VAL A 324 -6.02 2.26 -23.43
C VAL A 324 -6.03 1.30 -24.62
N ARG A 325 -5.44 1.66 -25.75
CA ARG A 325 -5.50 0.85 -26.98
C ARG A 325 -4.93 -0.57 -26.82
N GLY A 326 -5.39 -1.45 -27.72
CA GLY A 326 -4.89 -2.83 -27.83
C GLY A 326 -5.38 -3.76 -26.70
N PRO A 327 -4.71 -4.89 -26.45
CA PRO A 327 -5.16 -5.88 -25.45
C PRO A 327 -4.80 -5.49 -24.00
N LYS A 328 -3.88 -4.54 -23.81
CA LYS A 328 -3.45 -4.09 -22.47
C LYS A 328 -4.54 -3.26 -21.79
N GLY A 329 -4.57 -3.33 -20.47
CA GLY A 329 -5.53 -2.65 -19.62
C GLY A 329 -5.44 -3.21 -18.21
N GLY A 330 -6.54 -3.14 -17.47
CA GLY A 330 -6.67 -3.80 -16.19
C GLY A 330 -7.30 -2.88 -15.13
N SER A 331 -7.78 -3.51 -14.07
CA SER A 331 -8.35 -2.79 -12.92
C SER A 331 -7.38 -1.77 -12.30
N PRO A 332 -6.06 -2.06 -12.16
CA PRO A 332 -5.10 -1.08 -11.64
C PRO A 332 -4.99 0.17 -12.54
N ILE A 333 -5.08 0.00 -13.86
CA ILE A 333 -4.96 1.10 -14.83
C ILE A 333 -6.20 2.00 -14.75
N ALA A 334 -7.39 1.40 -14.78
CA ALA A 334 -8.65 2.13 -14.69
C ALA A 334 -8.76 2.91 -13.37
N ALA A 335 -8.37 2.28 -12.25
CA ALA A 335 -8.30 2.93 -10.95
C ALA A 335 -7.21 4.03 -10.89
N ALA A 336 -6.05 3.82 -11.51
CA ALA A 336 -4.98 4.83 -11.58
C ALA A 336 -5.42 6.09 -12.32
N ILE A 337 -6.09 5.93 -13.48
CA ILE A 337 -6.67 7.03 -14.25
C ILE A 337 -7.69 7.79 -13.39
N PHE A 338 -8.65 7.09 -12.79
CA PHE A 338 -9.66 7.71 -11.94
C PHE A 338 -9.04 8.45 -10.74
N ASN A 339 -8.06 7.84 -10.06
CA ASN A 339 -7.38 8.44 -8.93
C ASN A 339 -6.56 9.68 -9.31
N ALA A 340 -6.02 9.75 -10.54
CA ALA A 340 -5.38 10.96 -11.05
C ALA A 340 -6.39 12.10 -11.20
N LEU A 341 -7.57 11.81 -11.75
CA LEU A 341 -8.67 12.79 -11.85
C LEU A 341 -9.14 13.26 -10.47
N LEU A 342 -9.31 12.32 -9.52
CA LEU A 342 -9.70 12.63 -8.14
C LEU A 342 -8.68 13.53 -7.45
N ALA A 343 -7.38 13.26 -7.61
CA ALA A 343 -6.33 14.10 -7.06
C ALA A 343 -6.32 15.51 -7.67
N MET A 344 -6.59 15.62 -8.98
CA MET A 344 -6.72 16.92 -9.65
C MET A 344 -7.97 17.68 -9.17
N ALA A 345 -9.09 16.99 -8.95
CA ALA A 345 -10.31 17.58 -8.39
C ALA A 345 -10.10 18.11 -6.96
N GLU A 346 -9.41 17.35 -6.10
CA GLU A 346 -9.03 17.77 -4.75
C GLU A 346 -8.14 19.01 -4.78
N HIS A 347 -7.12 19.02 -5.62
CA HIS A 347 -6.22 20.16 -5.78
C HIS A 347 -6.98 21.42 -6.23
N GLN A 348 -7.91 21.32 -7.20
CA GLN A 348 -8.72 22.45 -7.64
C GLN A 348 -9.74 22.91 -6.58
N ALA A 349 -10.17 22.02 -5.68
CA ALA A 349 -11.08 22.34 -4.59
C ALA A 349 -10.36 22.84 -3.31
N GLY A 350 -9.02 22.86 -3.30
CA GLY A 350 -8.24 23.22 -2.12
C GLY A 350 -8.28 22.18 -0.99
N ILE A 351 -8.69 20.94 -1.29
CA ILE A 351 -8.76 19.85 -0.32
C ILE A 351 -7.38 19.19 -0.27
N LYS A 352 -6.67 19.35 0.86
CA LYS A 352 -5.41 18.61 1.08
C LYS A 352 -5.71 17.14 1.40
N LYS A 353 -4.80 16.27 0.96
CA LYS A 353 -4.91 14.80 1.05
C LYS A 353 -5.17 14.34 2.47
#